data_AF-A0A3D1R1W1-F1
#
_entry.id   AF-A0A3D1R1W1-F1
#
_cell.length_a   1.000
_cell.length_b   1.000
_cell.length_c   1.000
_cell.angle_alpha   90.00
_cell.angle_beta   90.00
_cell.angle_gamma   90.00
#
_symmetry.space_group_name_H-M   'P 1'
#
loop_
_entity.id
_entity.type
_entity.pdbx_description
1 polymer ?
#
loop_
_entity_poly.entity_id
_entity_poly.type
_entity_poly.pdbx_seq_one_letter_code
_entity_poly.pdbx_strand_id
1 'polypeptide(L)'
;AERNAPELLPLLQQELASAGFSTGRPLFVRFARVGVQDHIGVLTGAKATVILLGERPGLGSGDSLSVYIAYGPKLDQDNAEKNCISNVRALGIRPAEAARETCAILRRAFAAGRGGIAA
;
A
#
# COMPACT_ATOMS: atom_id res chain seq x y z
N ALA A 1 -4.64 4.21 -12.47
CA ALA A 1 -3.48 4.74 -11.69
C ALA A 1 -3.39 6.28 -11.69
N GLU A 2 -3.12 6.94 -12.82
CA GLU A 2 -2.84 8.39 -12.88
C GLU A 2 -3.97 9.27 -12.34
N ARG A 3 -5.23 8.81 -12.43
CA ARG A 3 -6.39 9.52 -11.88
C ARG A 3 -6.49 9.40 -10.35
N ASN A 4 -6.31 8.20 -9.81
CA ASN A 4 -6.63 7.90 -8.41
C ASN A 4 -5.41 8.04 -7.47
N ALA A 5 -4.18 7.89 -7.97
CA ALA A 5 -2.98 7.95 -7.12
C ALA A 5 -2.72 9.37 -6.55
N PRO A 6 -2.90 10.46 -7.33
CA PRO A 6 -2.75 11.83 -6.80
C PRO A 6 -3.78 12.18 -5.70
N GLU A 7 -4.94 11.52 -5.71
CA GLU A 7 -5.96 11.68 -4.65
C GLU A 7 -5.62 10.81 -3.43
N LEU A 8 -5.27 9.54 -3.65
CA LEU A 8 -5.02 8.57 -2.59
C LEU A 8 -3.78 8.88 -1.75
N LEU A 9 -2.66 9.27 -2.38
CA LEU A 9 -1.40 9.47 -1.68
C LEU A 9 -1.47 10.54 -0.56
N PRO A 10 -1.96 11.78 -0.79
CA PRO A 10 -2.03 12.79 0.27
C PRO A 10 -3.00 12.38 1.38
N LEU A 11 -4.13 11.75 1.05
CA LEU A 11 -5.08 11.24 2.04
C LEU A 11 -4.44 10.16 2.92
N LEU A 12 -3.71 9.23 2.31
CA LEU A 12 -2.98 8.20 3.03
C LEU A 12 -1.92 8.81 3.96
N GLN A 13 -1.13 9.79 3.49
CA GLN A 13 -0.14 10.47 4.33
C GLN A 13 -0.78 11.17 5.53
N GLN A 14 -1.92 11.84 5.32
CA GLN A 14 -2.67 12.49 6.39
C GLN A 14 -3.20 11.49 7.42
N GLU A 15 -3.82 10.39 6.97
CA GLU A 15 -4.33 9.33 7.85
C GLU A 15 -3.22 8.67 8.67
N LEU A 16 -2.07 8.38 8.05
CA LEU A 16 -0.91 7.80 8.73
C LEU A 16 -0.30 8.76 9.76
N ALA A 17 -0.14 10.04 9.40
CA ALA A 17 0.37 11.06 10.31
C ALA A 17 -0.56 11.24 11.52
N SER A 18 -1.88 11.29 11.28
CA SER A 18 -2.90 11.42 12.33
C SER A 18 -2.93 10.20 13.26
N ALA A 19 -2.47 9.05 12.77
CA ALA A 19 -2.30 7.83 13.55
C ALA A 19 -0.95 7.72 14.27
N GLY A 20 -0.07 8.71 14.16
CA GLY A 20 1.24 8.72 14.81
C GLY A 20 2.32 7.91 14.08
N PHE A 21 2.08 7.48 12.84
CA PHE A 21 3.13 6.86 12.03
C PHE A 21 4.08 7.94 11.49
N SER A 22 5.38 7.66 11.56
CA SER A 22 6.35 8.35 10.72
C SER A 22 6.37 7.74 9.32
N THR A 23 6.45 8.57 8.29
CA THR A 23 6.54 8.13 6.90
C THR A 23 7.85 8.63 6.28
N GLY A 24 8.46 7.78 5.45
CA GLY A 24 9.60 8.19 4.64
C GLY A 24 9.17 9.08 3.47
N ARG A 25 10.14 9.59 2.71
CA ARG A 25 9.85 10.33 1.47
C ARG A 25 9.19 9.40 0.45
N PRO A 26 7.98 9.73 -0.08
CA PRO A 26 7.39 8.96 -1.16
C PRO A 26 8.29 8.97 -2.40
N LEU A 27 8.28 7.84 -3.11
CA LEU A 27 9.09 7.63 -4.30
C LEU A 27 8.22 7.03 -5.42
N PHE A 28 8.64 7.27 -6.66
CA PHE A 28 7.99 6.72 -7.84
C PHE A 28 8.94 5.73 -8.52
N VAL A 29 8.45 4.50 -8.75
CA VAL A 29 9.23 3.45 -9.41
C VAL A 29 8.56 3.07 -10.72
N ARG A 30 9.28 3.26 -11.83
CA ARG A 30 8.84 2.83 -13.16
C ARG A 30 8.98 1.32 -13.29
N PHE A 31 8.04 0.70 -14.00
CA PHE A 31 8.01 -0.75 -14.26
C PHE A 31 8.00 -1.61 -12.98
N ALA A 32 7.49 -1.05 -11.88
CA ALA A 32 7.40 -1.72 -10.61
C ALA A 32 6.50 -2.96 -10.69
N ARG A 33 6.89 -3.99 -9.93
CA ARG A 33 6.02 -5.05 -9.46
C ARG A 33 5.96 -5.00 -7.95
N VAL A 34 5.01 -5.71 -7.34
CA VAL A 34 4.79 -5.70 -5.88
C VAL A 34 6.08 -5.91 -5.09
N GLY A 35 6.93 -6.85 -5.49
CA GLY A 35 8.18 -7.18 -4.78
C GLY A 35 9.22 -6.06 -4.69
N VAL A 36 9.11 -4.98 -5.48
CA VAL A 36 10.04 -3.85 -5.34
C VAL A 36 9.92 -3.17 -3.97
N GLN A 37 8.73 -3.20 -3.36
CA GLN A 37 8.53 -2.64 -2.03
C GLN A 37 9.37 -3.38 -0.98
N ASP A 38 9.60 -4.68 -1.15
CA ASP A 38 10.34 -5.50 -0.19
C ASP A 38 11.82 -5.09 -0.20
N HIS A 39 12.39 -4.91 -1.38
CA HIS A 39 13.76 -4.43 -1.55
C HIS A 39 13.94 -3.02 -0.96
N ILE A 40 12.99 -2.11 -1.23
CA ILE A 40 13.02 -0.75 -0.69
C ILE A 40 12.90 -0.78 0.84
N GLY A 41 12.02 -1.62 1.38
CA GLY A 41 11.83 -1.79 2.81
C GLY A 41 13.12 -2.23 3.52
N VAL A 42 13.79 -3.25 2.97
CA VAL A 42 15.08 -3.72 3.47
C VAL A 42 16.16 -2.63 3.38
N LEU A 43 16.29 -1.96 2.22
CA LEU A 43 17.31 -0.93 2.00
C LEU A 43 17.14 0.30 2.91
N THR A 44 15.89 0.64 3.26
CA THR A 44 15.57 1.82 4.08
C THR A 44 15.43 1.50 5.57
N GLY A 45 15.40 0.21 5.94
CA GLY A 45 15.08 -0.21 7.31
C GLY A 45 13.64 0.10 7.73
N ALA A 46 12.73 0.24 6.76
CA ALA A 46 11.32 0.53 7.05
C ALA A 46 10.65 -0.65 7.74
N LYS A 47 9.92 -0.40 8.83
CA LYS A 47 9.16 -1.45 9.55
C LYS A 47 7.97 -1.98 8.76
N ALA A 48 7.45 -1.17 7.84
CA ALA A 48 6.38 -1.54 6.93
C ALA A 48 6.52 -0.76 5.63
N THR A 49 6.00 -1.31 4.54
CA THR A 49 5.94 -0.65 3.23
C THR A 49 4.51 -0.65 2.71
N VAL A 50 4.19 0.39 1.96
CA VAL A 50 2.93 0.50 1.21
C VAL A 50 3.28 0.86 -0.23
N ILE A 51 2.76 0.10 -1.18
CA ILE A 51 2.88 0.42 -2.61
C ILE A 51 1.49 0.60 -3.23
N LEU A 52 1.29 1.75 -3.88
CA LEU A 52 0.15 2.02 -4.74
C LEU A 52 0.52 1.55 -6.15
N LEU A 53 -0.17 0.53 -6.65
CA LEU A 53 0.18 -0.11 -7.92
C LEU A 53 -1.02 -0.12 -8.87
N GLY A 54 -0.80 0.29 -10.11
CA GLY A 54 -1.81 0.17 -11.16
C GLY A 54 -2.18 -1.28 -11.42
N GLU A 55 -3.47 -1.55 -11.53
CA GLU A 55 -3.95 -2.87 -11.94
C GLU A 55 -3.88 -3.04 -13.46
N ARG A 56 -3.91 -4.30 -13.91
CA ARG A 56 -4.04 -4.59 -15.34
C ARG A 56 -5.38 -4.02 -15.83
N PRO A 57 -5.41 -3.26 -16.95
CA PRO A 57 -6.65 -2.70 -17.46
C PRO A 57 -7.68 -3.78 -17.76
N GLY A 58 -8.89 -3.60 -17.24
CA GLY A 58 -10.05 -4.38 -17.62
C GLY A 58 -10.70 -3.85 -18.90
N LEU A 59 -11.72 -4.55 -19.41
CA LEU A 59 -12.50 -4.08 -20.55
C LEU A 59 -13.24 -2.79 -20.16
N GLY A 60 -12.68 -1.64 -20.54
CA GLY A 60 -13.24 -0.31 -20.24
C GLY A 60 -12.82 0.29 -18.89
N SER A 61 -11.88 -0.30 -18.14
CA SER A 61 -11.39 0.25 -16.86
C SER A 61 -9.86 0.28 -16.79
N GLY A 62 -9.28 1.48 -16.94
CA GLY A 62 -7.83 1.73 -16.82
C GLY A 62 -7.44 2.54 -15.58
N ASP A 63 -8.40 2.87 -14.72
CA ASP A 63 -8.20 3.81 -13.62
C ASP A 63 -7.89 3.14 -12.28
N SER A 64 -8.19 1.85 -12.12
CA SER A 64 -8.03 1.09 -10.88
C SER A 64 -6.60 1.07 -10.31
N LEU A 65 -6.52 0.98 -8.98
CA LEU A 65 -5.31 0.82 -8.18
C LEU A 65 -5.49 -0.30 -7.16
N SER A 66 -4.40 -1.00 -6.88
CA SER A 66 -4.23 -1.81 -5.67
C SER A 66 -3.28 -1.13 -4.69
N VAL A 67 -3.52 -1.34 -3.40
CA VAL A 67 -2.63 -1.00 -2.30
C VAL A 67 -2.12 -2.29 -1.70
N TYR A 68 -0.81 -2.53 -1.81
CA TYR A 68 -0.17 -3.65 -1.10
C TYR A 68 0.55 -3.13 0.14
N ILE A 69 0.43 -3.87 1.23
CA ILE A 69 0.94 -3.48 2.54
C ILE A 69 1.76 -4.65 3.09
N ALA A 70 3.04 -4.42 3.35
CA ALA A 70 3.92 -5.40 3.99
C ALA A 70 4.37 -4.88 5.35
N TYR A 71 4.34 -5.73 6.37
CA TYR A 71 4.99 -5.50 7.66
C TYR A 71 6.24 -6.38 7.74
N GLY A 72 7.34 -5.84 8.25
CA GLY A 72 8.64 -6.54 8.30
C GLY A 72 9.12 -6.97 6.91
N PRO A 73 9.30 -6.02 5.96
CA PRO A 73 9.71 -6.33 4.60
C PRO A 73 11.04 -7.11 4.59
N LYS A 74 11.07 -8.22 3.83
CA LYS A 74 12.25 -9.07 3.65
C LYS A 74 12.38 -9.48 2.18
N LEU A 75 13.60 -9.79 1.73
CA LEU A 75 13.81 -10.28 0.37
C LEU A 75 13.04 -11.59 0.17
N ASP A 76 12.48 -11.75 -1.03
CA ASP A 76 11.67 -12.92 -1.42
C ASP A 76 10.47 -13.18 -0.48
N GLN A 77 9.94 -12.13 0.17
CA GLN A 77 8.75 -12.24 1.01
C GLN A 77 7.55 -12.75 0.22
N ASP A 78 6.85 -13.75 0.76
CA ASP A 78 5.66 -14.29 0.11
C ASP A 78 4.57 -13.21 0.03
N ASN A 79 3.81 -13.20 -1.06
CA ASN A 79 2.68 -12.29 -1.19
C ASN A 79 1.55 -12.61 -0.19
N ALA A 80 1.47 -13.85 0.32
CA ALA A 80 0.53 -14.22 1.39
C ALA A 80 0.84 -13.51 2.73
N GLU A 81 2.08 -13.06 2.92
CA GLU A 81 2.50 -12.27 4.09
C GLU A 81 2.15 -10.77 3.95
N LYS A 82 1.53 -10.39 2.84
CA LYS A 82 1.14 -9.00 2.53
C LYS A 82 -0.37 -8.86 2.52
N ASN A 83 -0.87 -7.70 2.93
CA ASN A 83 -2.26 -7.34 2.75
C ASN A 83 -2.45 -6.66 1.39
N CYS A 84 -3.65 -6.79 0.82
CA CYS A 84 -4.01 -6.19 -0.46
C CYS A 84 -5.41 -5.56 -0.37
N ILE A 85 -5.50 -4.27 -0.70
CA ILE A 85 -6.75 -3.59 -1.00
C ILE A 85 -6.77 -3.38 -2.51
N SER A 86 -7.70 -4.01 -3.22
CA SER A 86 -7.81 -3.90 -4.68
C SER A 86 -9.02 -3.05 -5.09
N ASN A 87 -9.14 -2.78 -6.39
CA ASN A 87 -10.27 -2.09 -6.99
C ASN A 87 -10.48 -0.68 -6.40
N VAL A 88 -9.39 0.03 -6.09
CA VAL A 88 -9.44 1.42 -5.60
C VAL A 88 -9.67 2.36 -6.79
N ARG A 89 -10.91 2.83 -6.91
CA ARG A 89 -11.43 3.70 -7.98
C ARG A 89 -12.82 4.23 -7.64
N ALA A 90 -13.33 5.16 -8.45
CA ALA A 90 -14.63 5.79 -8.23
C ALA A 90 -15.82 4.80 -8.18
N LEU A 91 -15.78 3.75 -9.01
CA LEU A 91 -16.78 2.67 -9.05
C LEU A 91 -16.42 1.47 -8.16
N GLY A 92 -15.44 1.63 -7.26
CA GLY A 92 -14.95 0.60 -6.35
C GLY A 92 -14.74 1.19 -4.97
N ILE A 93 -13.63 0.82 -4.33
CA ILE A 93 -13.24 1.43 -3.06
C ILE A 93 -12.76 2.86 -3.34
N ARG A 94 -13.34 3.86 -2.66
CA ARG A 94 -12.93 5.25 -2.87
C ARG A 94 -11.54 5.50 -2.26
N PRO A 95 -10.71 6.40 -2.83
CA PRO A 95 -9.38 6.71 -2.30
C PRO A 95 -9.36 7.03 -0.79
N ALA A 96 -10.29 7.84 -0.30
CA ALA A 96 -10.39 8.14 1.14
C ALA A 96 -10.67 6.91 2.01
N GLU A 97 -11.46 5.96 1.51
CA GLU A 97 -11.74 4.71 2.21
C GLU A 97 -10.53 3.79 2.21
N ALA A 98 -9.85 3.66 1.07
CA ALA A 98 -8.61 2.89 0.96
C ALA A 98 -7.51 3.44 1.88
N ALA A 99 -7.39 4.76 2.03
CA ALA A 99 -6.44 5.40 2.95
C ALA A 99 -6.71 5.00 4.42
N ARG A 100 -7.97 5.10 4.87
CA ARG A 100 -8.37 4.71 6.23
C ARG A 100 -8.14 3.23 6.48
N GLU A 101 -8.53 2.36 5.55
CA GLU A 101 -8.33 0.92 5.71
C GLU A 101 -6.84 0.55 5.71
N THR A 102 -6.03 1.20 4.87
CA THR A 102 -4.57 1.02 4.88
C THR A 102 -3.99 1.36 6.26
N CYS A 103 -4.41 2.48 6.86
CA CYS A 103 -3.99 2.87 8.21
C CYS A 103 -4.46 1.85 9.27
N ALA A 104 -5.69 1.36 9.17
CA ALA A 104 -6.25 0.35 10.08
C ALA A 104 -5.46 -0.98 10.01
N ILE A 105 -5.16 -1.46 8.79
CA ILE A 105 -4.33 -2.64 8.57
C ILE A 105 -2.95 -2.46 9.19
N LEU A 106 -2.29 -1.32 8.97
CA LEU A 106 -0.98 -1.04 9.55
C LEU A 106 -1.03 -1.03 11.08
N ARG A 107 -2.03 -0.41 11.69
CA ARG A 107 -2.20 -0.45 13.16
C ARG A 107 -2.30 -1.88 13.69
N ARG A 108 -3.13 -2.72 13.06
CA ARG A 108 -3.26 -4.14 13.43
C ARG A 108 -1.94 -4.88 13.26
N ALA A 109 -1.25 -4.69 12.14
CA ALA A 109 0.02 -5.35 11.85
C ALA A 109 1.13 -4.96 12.85
N PHE A 110 1.24 -3.67 13.19
CA PHE A 110 2.20 -3.18 14.19
C PHE A 110 1.88 -3.69 15.60
N ALA A 111 0.60 -3.77 15.98
CA ALA A 111 0.20 -4.33 17.27
C ALA A 111 0.47 -5.85 17.36
N ALA A 112 0.25 -6.58 16.26
CA ALA A 112 0.45 -8.03 16.21
C ALA A 112 1.89 -8.45 15.91
N GLY A 113 2.75 -7.54 15.45
CA GLY A 113 4.13 -7.83 15.03
C GLY A 113 4.22 -8.68 13.76
N ARG A 114 3.18 -8.73 12.92
CA ARG A 114 3.09 -9.56 11.70
C ARG A 114 2.07 -8.99 10.69
N GLY A 115 2.17 -9.40 9.43
CA GLY A 115 1.30 -8.95 8.32
C GLY A 115 0.60 -10.09 7.56
N GLY A 116 -0.21 -9.74 6.55
CA GLY A 116 -0.88 -10.69 5.65
C GLY A 116 -1.95 -11.54 6.34
N ILE A 117 -2.15 -12.77 5.85
CA ILE A 117 -3.13 -13.74 6.40
C ILE A 117 -2.92 -14.07 7.88
N ALA A 118 -1.74 -13.75 8.40
CA ALA A 118 -1.44 -13.94 9.80
C ALA A 118 -2.08 -12.84 10.64
N ALA A 119 -2.16 -11.59 10.19
CA ALA A 119 -2.49 -10.42 11.03
C ALA A 119 -3.97 -10.24 11.36
#